data_AF-A0A350V1U0-F1
#
_entry.id   AF-A0A350V1U0-F1
#
_cell.length_a   1.000
_cell.length_b   1.000
_cell.length_c   1.000
_cell.angle_alpha   90.00
_cell.angle_beta   90.00
_cell.angle_gamma   90.00
#
_symmetry.space_group_name_H-M   'P 1'
#
loop_
_entity.id
_entity.type
_entity.pdbx_description
1 polymer ?
#
loop_
_entity_poly.entity_id
_entity_poly.type
_entity_poly.pdbx_seq_one_letter_code
_entity_poly.pdbx_strand_id
1 'polypeptide(L)'
;MKNITAAVIFFFTALSCFTQTVSVFLIKSVNNDLEIEKIDLSENEVQVFPRGGGSENISLVIPVSVGISGDLSKAADKSVIVARNKSGLLVISVQKPDGTQKELLSKSASELADYDIRVNITGTSQKKVFNIKNYDKITEDNESPVIDMFKGQIPMSEGDYSITTEITAVKKEGRIEGGFNIEYDGGYYFTKIMINNKEVNAIVDLGAANSFLLSEALSEEVIMYDVYASEVSAEGKKSIELPLSGFGGKVNNLRACDIQKVNIGSIQFTGRTFYVLDRLANSKSRKIEAIIGMDILALADFLYFEIPKDDKNGKCLLSKNSAGKHGLAVPFSLSHGHIFLNGVHNDKELKFLLDTGSPLSFLSEIFASENKIAVNDGITVYGADSNPVKTKKGVVSEIKIARHNLEDTEFYFVNGSILANYGLESNGGLLGTSFLASFASIEVDFRNNLIHFN
;
A
#
# COMPACT_ATOMS: atom_id res chain seq x y z
N MET A 1 -51.29 -32.61 57.40
CA MET A 1 -50.86 -33.08 56.07
C MET A 1 -50.62 -31.84 55.22
N LYS A 2 -49.34 -31.53 54.90
CA LYS A 2 -48.96 -30.36 54.11
C LYS A 2 -48.73 -30.82 52.67
N ASN A 3 -49.51 -30.30 51.73
CA ASN A 3 -49.32 -30.50 50.30
C ASN A 3 -48.16 -29.62 49.83
N ILE A 4 -47.10 -30.26 49.32
CA ILE A 4 -46.00 -29.57 48.63
C ILE A 4 -46.29 -29.68 47.13
N THR A 5 -46.71 -28.57 46.53
CA THR A 5 -46.89 -28.44 45.09
C THR A 5 -45.53 -28.17 44.45
N ALA A 6 -44.96 -29.15 43.75
CA ALA A 6 -43.74 -28.97 42.96
C ALA A 6 -44.08 -28.25 41.65
N ALA A 7 -43.65 -26.99 41.52
CA ALA A 7 -43.71 -26.26 40.25
C ALA A 7 -42.53 -26.67 39.37
N VAL A 8 -42.81 -27.38 38.28
CA VAL A 8 -41.84 -27.69 37.23
C VAL A 8 -41.75 -26.46 36.32
N ILE A 9 -40.65 -25.71 36.44
CA ILE A 9 -40.32 -24.59 35.55
C ILE A 9 -39.62 -25.17 34.31
N PHE A 10 -40.32 -25.24 33.18
CA PHE A 10 -39.72 -25.52 31.87
C PHE A 10 -39.02 -24.24 31.36
N PHE A 11 -37.69 -24.22 31.40
CA PHE A 11 -36.89 -23.26 30.65
C PHE A 11 -36.92 -23.66 29.17
N PHE A 12 -37.80 -23.03 28.38
CA PHE A 12 -37.65 -23.00 26.93
C PHE A 12 -36.49 -22.04 26.61
N THR A 13 -35.27 -22.57 26.56
CA THR A 13 -34.19 -21.88 25.84
C THR A 13 -34.55 -21.94 24.36
N ALA A 14 -35.20 -20.88 23.86
CA ALA A 14 -35.26 -20.65 22.43
C ALA A 14 -33.81 -20.61 21.95
N LEU A 15 -33.38 -21.67 21.27
CA LEU A 15 -32.16 -21.67 20.48
C LEU A 15 -32.41 -20.62 19.40
N SER A 16 -32.05 -19.37 19.69
CA SER A 16 -31.87 -18.35 18.68
C SER A 16 -30.79 -18.88 17.76
N CYS A 17 -31.22 -19.53 16.69
CA CYS A 17 -30.38 -19.93 15.57
C CYS A 17 -29.88 -18.61 14.99
N PHE A 18 -28.71 -18.16 15.46
CA PHE A 18 -28.04 -17.01 14.88
C PHE A 18 -27.68 -17.41 13.46
N THR A 19 -28.48 -16.97 12.50
CA THR A 19 -28.20 -17.15 11.07
C THR A 19 -26.94 -16.38 10.77
N GLN A 20 -25.83 -17.10 10.60
CA GLN A 20 -24.56 -16.50 10.25
C GLN A 20 -24.65 -15.99 8.81
N THR A 21 -24.63 -14.67 8.65
CA THR A 21 -24.56 -14.02 7.34
C THR A 21 -23.11 -13.78 6.95
N VAL A 22 -22.79 -13.88 5.66
CA VAL A 22 -21.47 -13.50 5.14
C VAL A 22 -21.64 -12.56 3.96
N SER A 23 -20.95 -11.43 3.99
CA SER A 23 -21.02 -10.42 2.93
C SER A 23 -20.15 -10.79 1.74
N VAL A 24 -20.59 -10.40 0.55
CA VAL A 24 -19.82 -10.41 -0.68
C VAL A 24 -19.95 -9.06 -1.36
N PHE A 25 -18.92 -8.65 -2.09
CA PHE A 25 -18.84 -7.32 -2.70
C PHE A 25 -18.78 -7.46 -4.23
N LEU A 26 -19.85 -7.05 -4.90
CA LEU A 26 -20.04 -7.17 -6.33
C LEU A 26 -19.64 -5.87 -7.03
N ILE A 27 -18.72 -5.95 -7.98
CA ILE A 27 -18.26 -4.82 -8.79
C ILE A 27 -19.13 -4.75 -10.05
N LYS A 28 -19.71 -3.57 -10.33
CA LYS A 28 -20.64 -3.38 -11.46
C LYS A 28 -20.29 -2.14 -12.29
N SER A 29 -20.70 -2.17 -13.56
CA SER A 29 -20.79 -1.02 -14.45
C SER A 29 -22.26 -0.68 -14.66
N VAL A 30 -22.73 0.41 -14.06
CA VAL A 30 -24.13 0.84 -14.14
C VAL A 30 -24.16 2.25 -14.72
N ASN A 31 -24.87 2.44 -15.84
CA ASN A 31 -24.95 3.73 -16.55
C ASN A 31 -23.58 4.35 -16.90
N ASN A 32 -22.61 3.51 -17.30
CA ASN A 32 -21.22 3.92 -17.52
C ASN A 32 -20.57 4.52 -16.27
N ASP A 33 -20.94 4.07 -15.07
CA ASP A 33 -20.18 4.35 -13.85
C ASP A 33 -19.86 3.06 -13.11
N LEU A 34 -18.76 3.08 -12.34
CA LEU A 34 -18.34 1.96 -11.53
C LEU A 34 -18.91 2.07 -10.12
N GLU A 35 -19.45 0.97 -9.63
CA GLU A 35 -19.96 0.82 -8.26
C GLU A 35 -19.53 -0.51 -7.63
N ILE A 36 -19.49 -0.53 -6.29
CA ILE A 36 -19.39 -1.78 -5.51
C ILE A 36 -20.66 -1.92 -4.68
N GLU A 37 -21.36 -3.03 -4.85
CA GLU A 37 -22.57 -3.38 -4.11
C GLU A 37 -22.24 -4.45 -3.05
N LYS A 38 -22.71 -4.23 -1.81
CA LYS A 38 -22.62 -5.23 -0.73
C LYS A 38 -23.84 -6.14 -0.77
N ILE A 39 -23.63 -7.44 -0.80
CA ILE A 39 -24.68 -8.46 -0.76
C ILE A 39 -24.43 -9.38 0.43
N ASP A 40 -25.40 -9.49 1.34
CA ASP A 40 -25.30 -10.37 2.51
C ASP A 40 -25.92 -11.74 2.18
N LEU A 41 -25.13 -12.80 2.30
CA LEU A 41 -25.55 -14.18 2.04
C LEU A 41 -25.96 -14.86 3.34
N SER A 42 -27.20 -15.31 3.43
CA SER A 42 -27.69 -16.16 4.51
C SER A 42 -27.03 -17.54 4.46
N GLU A 43 -27.08 -18.28 5.57
CA GLU A 43 -26.54 -19.64 5.64
C GLU A 43 -27.11 -20.55 4.54
N ASN A 44 -26.24 -21.18 3.76
CA ASN A 44 -26.53 -21.98 2.55
C ASN A 44 -27.10 -21.23 1.34
N GLU A 45 -27.15 -19.89 1.38
CA GLU A 45 -27.53 -19.09 0.21
C GLU A 45 -26.47 -19.17 -0.89
N VAL A 46 -26.93 -19.20 -2.14
CA VAL A 46 -26.11 -19.21 -3.35
C VAL A 46 -26.57 -18.07 -4.24
N GLN A 47 -25.64 -17.19 -4.61
CA GLN A 47 -25.84 -16.12 -5.59
C GLN A 47 -24.97 -16.35 -6.82
N VAL A 48 -25.51 -15.99 -7.98
CA VAL A 48 -24.93 -16.29 -9.28
C VAL A 48 -24.84 -15.00 -10.09
N PHE A 49 -23.64 -14.63 -10.51
CA PHE A 49 -23.33 -13.36 -11.18
C PHE A 49 -22.75 -13.64 -12.58
N PRO A 50 -23.56 -13.57 -13.64
CA PRO A 50 -23.09 -13.69 -15.01
C PRO A 50 -22.12 -12.55 -15.35
N ARG A 51 -21.00 -12.84 -16.02
CA ARG A 51 -20.00 -11.88 -16.49
C ARG A 51 -19.90 -11.85 -18.02
N GLY A 52 -19.39 -10.74 -18.53
CA GLY A 52 -19.18 -10.52 -19.96
C GLY A 52 -20.48 -10.44 -20.76
N GLY A 53 -20.37 -10.36 -22.08
CA GLY A 53 -21.52 -10.38 -22.99
C GLY A 53 -22.55 -9.26 -22.77
N GLY A 54 -22.11 -8.10 -22.26
CA GLY A 54 -22.99 -6.97 -21.93
C GLY A 54 -23.62 -7.02 -20.52
N SER A 55 -23.20 -7.95 -19.66
CA SER A 55 -23.57 -7.94 -18.24
C SER A 55 -23.05 -6.69 -17.53
N GLU A 56 -23.85 -6.13 -16.62
CA GLU A 56 -23.43 -5.06 -15.71
C GLU A 56 -22.43 -5.57 -14.66
N ASN A 57 -22.40 -6.88 -14.38
CA ASN A 57 -21.50 -7.45 -13.39
C ASN A 57 -20.09 -7.61 -13.97
N ILE A 58 -19.12 -6.96 -13.33
CA ILE A 58 -17.71 -7.03 -13.72
C ILE A 58 -17.03 -8.20 -13.01
N SER A 59 -17.00 -8.21 -11.68
CA SER A 59 -16.36 -9.27 -10.88
C SER A 59 -16.83 -9.19 -9.41
N LEU A 60 -16.29 -10.05 -8.55
CA LEU A 60 -16.38 -9.92 -7.09
C LEU A 60 -15.06 -9.41 -6.52
N VAL A 61 -15.09 -8.73 -5.38
CA VAL A 61 -13.87 -8.47 -4.60
C VAL A 61 -13.46 -9.77 -3.93
N ILE A 62 -12.28 -10.29 -4.27
CA ILE A 62 -11.78 -11.59 -3.80
C ILE A 62 -10.61 -11.38 -2.83
N PRO A 63 -10.84 -11.34 -1.51
CA PRO A 63 -9.79 -11.13 -0.52
C PRO A 63 -8.96 -12.39 -0.24
N VAL A 64 -8.02 -12.72 -1.12
CA VAL A 64 -7.22 -13.96 -1.02
C VAL A 64 -6.32 -13.96 0.23
N SER A 65 -5.57 -12.90 0.46
CA SER A 65 -4.66 -12.74 1.61
C SER A 65 -4.22 -11.29 1.75
N VAL A 66 -3.62 -10.92 2.88
CA VAL A 66 -2.91 -9.64 3.03
C VAL A 66 -1.88 -9.47 1.90
N GLY A 67 -1.77 -8.25 1.38
CA GLY A 67 -0.91 -7.91 0.24
C GLY A 67 -1.71 -7.38 -0.95
N ILE A 68 -1.15 -7.53 -2.15
CA ILE A 68 -1.80 -7.13 -3.42
C ILE A 68 -2.19 -8.37 -4.22
N SER A 69 -3.38 -8.33 -4.81
CA SER A 69 -3.82 -9.27 -5.84
C SER A 69 -4.51 -8.56 -7.00
N GLY A 70 -4.57 -9.23 -8.15
CA GLY A 70 -5.16 -8.70 -9.37
C GLY A 70 -6.09 -9.68 -10.03
N ASP A 71 -7.15 -9.14 -10.62
CA ASP A 71 -8.08 -9.84 -11.48
C ASP A 71 -8.23 -9.06 -12.79
N LEU A 72 -8.44 -9.79 -13.88
CA LEU A 72 -8.74 -9.22 -15.19
C LEU A 72 -10.12 -9.68 -15.60
N SER A 73 -11.02 -8.73 -15.80
CA SER A 73 -12.35 -8.98 -16.33
C SER A 73 -12.41 -8.58 -17.79
N LYS A 74 -12.59 -9.53 -18.70
CA LYS A 74 -12.80 -9.21 -20.12
C LYS A 74 -14.27 -9.21 -20.49
N ALA A 75 -14.68 -8.24 -21.30
CA ALA A 75 -16.05 -8.16 -21.82
C ALA A 75 -16.46 -9.42 -22.61
N ALA A 76 -15.49 -10.08 -23.26
CA ALA A 76 -15.71 -11.31 -24.02
C ALA A 76 -15.87 -12.57 -23.14
N ASP A 77 -15.49 -12.52 -21.86
CA ASP A 77 -15.48 -13.69 -20.98
C ASP A 77 -16.89 -13.99 -20.45
N LYS A 78 -17.58 -14.93 -21.12
CA LYS A 78 -18.93 -15.39 -20.75
C LYS A 78 -18.95 -16.35 -19.56
N SER A 79 -18.20 -16.05 -18.51
CA SER A 79 -18.16 -16.85 -17.29
C SER A 79 -19.25 -16.46 -16.30
N VAL A 80 -19.43 -17.27 -15.26
CA VAL A 80 -20.36 -16.99 -14.17
C VAL A 80 -19.58 -17.07 -12.86
N ILE A 81 -19.68 -16.05 -12.01
CA ILE A 81 -19.16 -16.14 -10.64
C ILE A 81 -20.29 -16.65 -9.74
N VAL A 82 -19.97 -17.63 -8.90
CA VAL A 82 -20.88 -18.20 -7.91
C VAL A 82 -20.33 -17.90 -6.52
N ALA A 83 -21.10 -17.18 -5.71
CA ALA A 83 -20.81 -16.95 -4.30
C ALA A 83 -21.80 -17.75 -3.45
N ARG A 84 -21.30 -18.44 -2.42
CA ARG A 84 -22.15 -19.19 -1.50
C ARG A 84 -21.65 -19.04 -0.07
N ASN A 85 -22.58 -18.99 0.88
CA ASN A 85 -22.27 -19.11 2.30
C ASN A 85 -22.47 -20.58 2.71
N LYS A 86 -21.39 -21.32 2.95
CA LYS A 86 -21.42 -22.74 3.30
C LYS A 86 -20.94 -22.90 4.74
N SER A 87 -21.86 -23.02 5.70
CA SER A 87 -21.53 -23.18 7.12
C SER A 87 -20.67 -22.03 7.66
N GLY A 88 -21.07 -20.79 7.35
CA GLY A 88 -20.34 -19.59 7.74
C GLY A 88 -19.07 -19.28 6.94
N LEU A 89 -18.76 -20.09 5.91
CA LEU A 89 -17.65 -19.85 4.98
C LEU A 89 -18.17 -19.19 3.71
N LEU A 90 -17.61 -18.04 3.33
CA LEU A 90 -17.75 -17.50 2.00
C LEU A 90 -16.91 -18.33 1.04
N VAL A 91 -17.59 -18.99 0.10
CA VAL A 91 -16.95 -19.70 -1.00
C VAL A 91 -17.27 -19.00 -2.31
N ILE A 92 -16.24 -18.56 -3.02
CA ILE A 92 -16.35 -17.97 -4.36
C ILE A 92 -15.77 -18.93 -5.38
N SER A 93 -16.51 -19.18 -6.45
CA SER A 93 -16.05 -19.98 -7.59
C SER A 93 -16.35 -19.28 -8.90
N VAL A 94 -15.55 -19.58 -9.93
CA VAL A 94 -15.87 -19.21 -11.32
C VAL A 94 -16.27 -20.45 -12.10
N GLN A 95 -17.35 -20.36 -12.87
CA GLN A 95 -17.83 -21.38 -13.78
C GLN A 95 -17.69 -20.90 -15.22
N LYS A 96 -17.04 -21.72 -16.06
CA LYS A 96 -16.88 -21.47 -17.50
C LYS A 96 -18.12 -21.89 -18.30
N PRO A 97 -18.26 -21.42 -19.55
CA PRO A 97 -19.32 -21.88 -20.47
C PRO A 97 -19.37 -23.40 -20.68
N ASP A 98 -18.24 -24.09 -20.56
CA ASP A 98 -18.14 -25.55 -20.68
C ASP A 98 -18.62 -26.30 -19.42
N GLY A 99 -19.06 -25.56 -18.38
CA GLY A 99 -19.54 -26.10 -17.11
C GLY A 99 -18.44 -26.32 -16.07
N THR A 100 -17.16 -26.19 -16.43
CA THR A 100 -16.03 -26.35 -15.51
C THR A 100 -16.08 -25.29 -14.42
N GLN A 101 -16.03 -25.71 -13.16
CA GLN A 101 -16.05 -24.83 -12.01
C GLN A 101 -14.71 -24.88 -11.25
N LYS A 102 -14.21 -23.71 -10.85
CA LYS A 102 -13.00 -23.56 -10.05
C LYS A 102 -13.26 -22.69 -8.83
N GLU A 103 -12.88 -23.17 -7.65
CA GLU A 103 -12.90 -22.39 -6.41
C GLU A 103 -11.75 -21.38 -6.40
N LEU A 104 -12.07 -20.12 -6.09
CA LEU A 104 -11.13 -18.99 -6.00
C LEU A 104 -10.87 -18.60 -4.55
N LEU A 105 -11.87 -18.75 -3.66
CA LEU A 105 -11.81 -18.34 -2.27
C LEU A 105 -12.66 -19.27 -1.40
N SER A 106 -12.17 -19.56 -0.20
CA SER A 106 -12.93 -20.17 0.89
C SER A 106 -12.41 -19.60 2.21
N LYS A 107 -13.16 -18.68 2.83
CA LYS A 107 -12.78 -18.00 4.08
C LYS A 107 -13.96 -17.82 5.02
N SER A 108 -13.68 -17.81 6.32
CA SER A 108 -14.70 -17.53 7.33
C SER A 108 -15.04 -16.04 7.41
N ALA A 109 -16.28 -15.71 7.78
CA ALA A 109 -16.66 -14.31 8.03
C ALA A 109 -15.77 -13.62 9.08
N SER A 110 -15.35 -14.36 10.11
CA SER A 110 -14.46 -13.84 11.16
C SER A 110 -13.07 -13.49 10.64
N GLU A 111 -12.54 -14.27 9.70
CA GLU A 111 -11.25 -13.98 9.08
C GLU A 111 -11.35 -12.77 8.15
N LEU A 112 -12.45 -12.68 7.39
CA LEU A 112 -12.69 -11.57 6.48
C LEU A 112 -12.88 -10.24 7.23
N ALA A 113 -13.57 -10.25 8.38
CA ALA A 113 -13.77 -9.08 9.23
C ALA A 113 -12.45 -8.46 9.74
N ASP A 114 -11.35 -9.21 9.71
CA ASP A 114 -10.01 -8.72 10.04
C ASP A 114 -9.32 -7.99 8.87
N TYR A 115 -10.02 -7.73 7.76
CA TYR A 115 -9.46 -7.08 6.58
C TYR A 115 -10.05 -5.70 6.30
N ASP A 116 -9.16 -4.77 6.01
CA ASP A 116 -9.43 -3.56 5.26
C ASP A 116 -8.97 -3.77 3.83
N ILE A 117 -9.86 -3.54 2.86
CA ILE A 117 -9.60 -3.79 1.44
C ILE A 117 -9.71 -2.48 0.68
N ARG A 118 -8.71 -2.19 -0.15
CA ARG A 118 -8.73 -1.14 -1.15
C ARG A 118 -8.86 -1.79 -2.52
N VAL A 119 -9.84 -1.37 -3.30
CA VAL A 119 -10.17 -1.93 -4.62
C VAL A 119 -9.95 -0.85 -5.65
N ASN A 120 -8.92 -1.01 -6.47
CA ASN A 120 -8.60 -0.15 -7.60
C ASN A 120 -9.17 -0.79 -8.86
N ILE A 121 -9.96 -0.06 -9.63
CA ILE A 121 -10.57 -0.55 -10.87
C ILE A 121 -10.11 0.37 -12.00
N THR A 122 -9.52 -0.22 -13.04
CA THR A 122 -9.04 0.48 -14.23
C THR A 122 -9.70 -0.13 -15.46
N GLY A 123 -10.51 0.66 -16.18
CA GLY A 123 -10.99 0.36 -17.52
C GLY A 123 -10.35 1.31 -18.55
N THR A 124 -10.77 1.22 -19.81
CA THR A 124 -10.21 2.07 -20.89
C THR A 124 -10.52 3.56 -20.73
N SER A 125 -11.67 3.90 -20.16
CA SER A 125 -12.13 5.28 -19.99
C SER A 125 -12.37 5.68 -18.53
N GLN A 126 -12.19 4.75 -17.59
CA GLN A 126 -12.60 4.92 -16.19
C GLN A 126 -11.53 4.39 -15.24
N LYS A 127 -11.32 5.12 -14.15
CA LYS A 127 -10.48 4.70 -13.04
C LYS A 127 -11.19 5.06 -11.75
N LYS A 128 -11.38 4.09 -10.86
CA LYS A 128 -12.01 4.31 -9.54
C LYS A 128 -11.31 3.56 -8.44
N VAL A 129 -11.45 4.07 -7.23
CA VAL A 129 -10.97 3.43 -6.01
C VAL A 129 -12.12 3.34 -5.02
N PHE A 130 -12.25 2.18 -4.38
CA PHE A 130 -13.14 1.96 -3.26
C PHE A 130 -12.37 1.42 -2.07
N ASN A 131 -12.75 1.85 -0.87
CA ASN A 131 -12.29 1.27 0.39
C ASN A 131 -13.43 0.49 1.03
N ILE A 132 -13.15 -0.74 1.45
CA ILE A 132 -14.04 -1.62 2.20
C ILE A 132 -13.41 -1.81 3.58
N LYS A 133 -13.99 -1.16 4.59
CA LYS A 133 -13.46 -1.15 5.96
C LYS A 133 -14.10 -2.22 6.83
N ASN A 134 -13.28 -2.94 7.59
CA ASN A 134 -13.67 -4.08 8.43
C ASN A 134 -14.57 -5.09 7.68
N TYR A 135 -14.32 -5.26 6.39
CA TYR A 135 -15.13 -6.08 5.49
C TYR A 135 -16.64 -5.80 5.52
N ASP A 136 -17.03 -4.53 5.71
CA ASP A 136 -18.43 -4.16 5.86
C ASP A 136 -18.75 -2.87 5.09
N LYS A 137 -18.11 -1.76 5.44
CA LYS A 137 -18.47 -0.43 4.93
C LYS A 137 -17.69 -0.10 3.67
N ILE A 138 -18.42 0.17 2.58
CA ILE A 138 -17.87 0.65 1.30
C ILE A 138 -17.85 2.19 1.29
N THR A 139 -16.75 2.78 0.84
CA THR A 139 -16.63 4.20 0.52
C THR A 139 -15.81 4.39 -0.73
N GLU A 140 -16.27 5.26 -1.65
CA GLU A 140 -15.46 5.70 -2.79
C GLU A 140 -14.33 6.62 -2.33
N ASP A 141 -13.16 6.49 -2.95
CA ASP A 141 -11.95 7.25 -2.64
C ASP A 141 -11.52 8.04 -3.88
N ASN A 142 -11.82 9.32 -3.85
CA ASN A 142 -11.54 10.25 -4.94
C ASN A 142 -10.18 10.93 -4.81
N GLU A 143 -9.46 10.68 -3.71
CA GLU A 143 -8.24 11.43 -3.37
C GLU A 143 -6.98 10.64 -3.69
N SER A 144 -7.05 9.32 -3.63
CA SER A 144 -5.89 8.46 -3.76
C SER A 144 -5.62 8.06 -5.22
N PRO A 145 -4.36 7.80 -5.61
CA PRO A 145 -4.07 7.28 -6.95
C PRO A 145 -4.68 5.89 -7.17
N VAL A 146 -5.11 5.62 -8.40
CA VAL A 146 -5.63 4.32 -8.82
C VAL A 146 -4.46 3.45 -9.26
N ILE A 147 -4.23 2.36 -8.53
CA ILE A 147 -3.17 1.40 -8.83
C ILE A 147 -3.67 0.35 -9.83
N ASP A 148 -2.89 0.13 -10.88
CA ASP A 148 -3.06 -1.02 -11.78
C ASP A 148 -1.81 -1.91 -11.68
N MET A 149 -1.96 -3.08 -11.06
CA MET A 149 -0.83 -3.99 -10.90
C MET A 149 -0.32 -4.56 -12.23
N PHE A 150 -1.11 -4.50 -13.31
CA PHE A 150 -0.68 -4.88 -14.65
C PHE A 150 0.01 -3.73 -15.40
N LYS A 151 -0.01 -2.50 -14.86
CA LYS A 151 0.72 -1.33 -15.38
C LYS A 151 0.44 -1.06 -16.87
N GLY A 152 -0.79 -1.30 -17.31
CA GLY A 152 -1.18 -1.18 -18.73
C GLY A 152 -0.48 -2.16 -19.69
N GLN A 153 0.26 -3.16 -19.18
CA GLN A 153 0.94 -4.16 -20.01
C GLN A 153 -0.03 -5.15 -20.66
N ILE A 154 -1.24 -5.26 -20.11
CA ILE A 154 -2.33 -6.03 -20.69
C ILE A 154 -3.19 -5.07 -21.52
N PRO A 155 -3.27 -5.26 -22.85
CA PRO A 155 -4.17 -4.46 -23.68
C PRO A 155 -5.62 -4.66 -23.24
N MET A 156 -6.32 -3.54 -23.01
CA MET A 156 -7.74 -3.53 -22.63
C MET A 156 -8.59 -3.02 -23.79
N SER A 157 -9.72 -3.70 -24.01
CA SER A 157 -10.79 -3.26 -24.91
C SER A 157 -11.89 -2.53 -24.12
N GLU A 158 -12.82 -1.88 -24.82
CA GLU A 158 -14.01 -1.33 -24.17
C GLU A 158 -14.78 -2.43 -23.40
N GLY A 159 -15.09 -2.15 -22.13
CA GLY A 159 -15.72 -3.11 -21.21
C GLY A 159 -14.75 -4.08 -20.52
N ASP A 160 -13.46 -4.04 -20.83
CA ASP A 160 -12.44 -4.74 -20.06
C ASP A 160 -12.05 -3.92 -18.82
N TYR A 161 -11.78 -4.61 -17.72
CA TYR A 161 -11.36 -4.00 -16.46
C TYR A 161 -10.22 -4.78 -15.81
N SER A 162 -9.16 -4.06 -15.44
CA SER A 162 -8.18 -4.49 -14.44
C SER A 162 -8.70 -4.15 -13.05
N ILE A 163 -8.67 -5.12 -12.15
CA ILE A 163 -9.04 -4.95 -10.74
C ILE A 163 -7.82 -5.28 -9.90
N THR A 164 -7.32 -4.31 -9.14
CA THR A 164 -6.23 -4.51 -8.18
C THR A 164 -6.79 -4.35 -6.77
N THR A 165 -6.67 -5.40 -5.96
CA THR A 165 -7.10 -5.38 -4.55
C THR A 165 -5.90 -5.36 -3.62
N GLU A 166 -5.89 -4.41 -2.70
CA GLU A 166 -4.89 -4.29 -1.65
C GLU A 166 -5.56 -4.62 -0.32
N ILE A 167 -5.07 -5.64 0.35
CA ILE A 167 -5.67 -6.18 1.57
C ILE A 167 -4.70 -5.92 2.70
N THR A 168 -5.18 -5.22 3.72
CA THR A 168 -4.43 -4.95 4.95
C THR A 168 -5.14 -5.61 6.11
N ALA A 169 -4.37 -6.24 7.00
CA ALA A 169 -4.95 -6.73 8.24
C ALA A 169 -5.33 -5.54 9.13
N VAL A 170 -6.58 -5.53 9.61
CA VAL A 170 -7.01 -4.65 10.70
C VAL A 170 -6.13 -4.99 11.89
N LYS A 171 -5.26 -4.04 12.27
CA LYS A 171 -4.21 -4.26 13.27
C LYS A 171 -4.80 -4.77 14.58
N LYS A 172 -4.59 -6.06 14.87
CA LYS A 172 -4.78 -6.67 16.20
C LYS A 172 -3.55 -6.53 17.09
N GLU A 173 -2.38 -6.29 16.49
CA GLU A 173 -1.16 -5.98 17.26
C GLU A 173 -1.33 -4.64 17.97
N GLY A 174 -0.96 -4.59 19.25
CA GLY A 174 -0.99 -3.36 20.03
C GLY A 174 -0.15 -2.28 19.35
N ARG A 175 -0.70 -1.07 19.23
CA ARG A 175 0.04 0.10 18.72
C ARG A 175 1.34 0.26 19.48
N ILE A 176 2.44 0.43 18.74
CA ILE A 176 3.77 0.53 19.32
C ILE A 176 4.05 1.96 19.80
N GLU A 177 4.86 2.06 20.86
CA GLU A 177 5.33 3.33 21.41
C GLU A 177 6.83 3.27 21.66
N GLY A 178 7.53 4.35 21.36
CA GLY A 178 8.97 4.49 21.59
C GLY A 178 9.60 5.45 20.61
N GLY A 179 10.93 5.43 20.53
CA GLY A 179 11.64 6.29 19.60
C GLY A 179 13.10 5.97 19.45
N PHE A 180 13.71 6.64 18.49
CA PHE A 180 15.11 6.48 18.14
C PHE A 180 15.67 7.78 17.58
N ASN A 181 16.99 7.94 17.70
CA ASN A 181 17.67 9.09 17.12
C ASN A 181 17.86 8.89 15.62
N ILE A 182 17.84 9.99 14.89
CA ILE A 182 18.18 10.02 13.46
C ILE A 182 19.31 11.02 13.20
N GLU A 183 20.20 10.66 12.30
CA GLU A 183 21.33 11.47 11.84
C GLU A 183 21.13 11.78 10.36
N TYR A 184 21.36 13.02 9.95
CA TYR A 184 21.32 13.38 8.54
C TYR A 184 22.70 13.23 7.90
N ASP A 185 22.81 12.36 6.90
CA ASP A 185 24.06 12.15 6.17
C ASP A 185 23.78 11.91 4.69
N GLY A 186 24.44 12.69 3.83
CA GLY A 186 24.38 12.52 2.38
C GLY A 186 22.97 12.60 1.78
N GLY A 187 22.01 13.25 2.46
CA GLY A 187 20.62 13.33 2.01
C GLY A 187 19.66 12.33 2.66
N TYR A 188 20.13 11.46 3.55
CA TYR A 188 19.33 10.41 4.17
C TYR A 188 19.23 10.60 5.69
N TYR A 189 18.12 10.14 6.28
CA TYR A 189 17.97 10.05 7.73
C TYR A 189 18.39 8.64 8.20
N PHE A 190 19.58 8.53 8.76
CA PHE A 190 20.13 7.30 9.28
C PHE A 190 19.74 7.04 10.73
N THR A 191 19.56 5.77 11.07
CA THR A 191 19.49 5.29 12.45
C THR A 191 20.24 3.97 12.59
N LYS A 192 20.51 3.56 13.82
CA LYS A 192 21.12 2.28 14.15
C LYS A 192 20.03 1.30 14.56
N ILE A 193 20.04 0.12 13.95
CA ILE A 193 19.15 -0.98 14.36
C ILE A 193 20.00 -2.18 14.77
N MET A 194 19.50 -2.93 15.74
CA MET A 194 20.14 -4.16 16.21
C MET A 194 19.36 -5.37 15.71
N ILE A 195 20.01 -6.21 14.92
CA ILE A 195 19.44 -7.44 14.33
C ILE A 195 20.25 -8.62 14.88
N ASN A 196 19.63 -9.48 15.68
CA ASN A 196 20.32 -10.63 16.30
C ASN A 196 21.69 -10.26 16.94
N ASN A 197 21.74 -9.12 17.63
CA ASN A 197 22.95 -8.55 18.27
C ASN A 197 24.01 -7.95 17.34
N LYS A 198 23.75 -7.83 16.04
CA LYS A 198 24.57 -7.05 15.09
C LYS A 198 23.96 -5.67 14.89
N GLU A 199 24.77 -4.62 15.03
CA GLU A 199 24.37 -3.26 14.69
C GLU A 199 24.46 -3.08 13.17
N VAL A 200 23.43 -2.50 12.55
CA VAL A 200 23.42 -2.16 11.13
C VAL A 200 22.92 -0.73 10.93
N ASN A 201 23.43 -0.07 9.88
CA ASN A 201 23.02 1.27 9.50
C ASN A 201 21.76 1.22 8.64
N ALA A 202 20.66 1.74 9.17
CA ALA A 202 19.39 1.82 8.46
C ALA A 202 19.08 3.25 8.04
N ILE A 203 18.43 3.43 6.90
CA ILE A 203 17.73 4.68 6.59
C ILE A 203 16.26 4.56 6.97
N VAL A 204 15.63 5.68 7.34
CA VAL A 204 14.19 5.73 7.63
C VAL A 204 13.46 6.25 6.40
N ASP A 205 12.52 5.47 5.88
CA ASP A 205 11.98 5.66 4.54
C ASP A 205 10.44 5.59 4.50
N LEU A 206 9.79 6.75 4.44
CA LEU A 206 8.34 6.88 4.21
C LEU A 206 7.92 6.51 2.78
N GLY A 207 8.88 6.50 1.86
CA GLY A 207 8.72 6.09 0.47
C GLY A 207 8.86 4.59 0.26
N ALA A 208 9.21 3.80 1.28
CA ALA A 208 9.25 2.35 1.22
C ALA A 208 8.05 1.71 1.92
N ALA A 209 7.24 0.93 1.19
CA ALA A 209 6.11 0.21 1.78
C ALA A 209 6.56 -0.88 2.78
N ASN A 210 7.70 -1.51 2.50
CA ASN A 210 8.25 -2.60 3.30
C ASN A 210 9.66 -2.28 3.78
N SER A 211 10.10 -2.93 4.84
CA SER A 211 11.46 -2.83 5.35
C SER A 211 12.39 -3.80 4.63
N PHE A 212 13.62 -3.34 4.37
CA PHE A 212 14.64 -4.08 3.61
C PHE A 212 15.93 -4.23 4.41
N LEU A 213 16.66 -5.32 4.15
CA LEU A 213 18.02 -5.57 4.61
C LEU A 213 18.91 -5.88 3.43
N LEU A 214 20.17 -5.46 3.48
CA LEU A 214 21.17 -6.00 2.58
C LEU A 214 21.56 -7.40 3.01
N SER A 215 21.79 -8.30 2.05
CA SER A 215 22.21 -9.67 2.31
C SER A 215 23.45 -9.77 3.22
N GLU A 216 24.42 -8.87 3.05
CA GLU A 216 25.63 -8.77 3.87
C GLU A 216 25.40 -8.22 5.29
N ALA A 217 24.24 -7.59 5.54
CA ALA A 217 23.84 -7.15 6.86
C ALA A 217 23.41 -8.35 7.73
N LEU A 218 23.03 -9.48 7.12
CA LEU A 218 22.60 -10.69 7.80
C LEU A 218 23.77 -11.54 8.31
N SER A 219 23.55 -12.30 9.37
CA SER A 219 24.46 -13.38 9.81
C SER A 219 24.16 -14.66 9.03
N GLU A 220 25.12 -15.58 8.95
CA GLU A 220 24.98 -16.86 8.24
C GLU A 220 23.83 -17.73 8.78
N GLU A 221 23.44 -17.53 10.04
CA GLU A 221 22.33 -18.24 10.69
C GLU A 221 20.94 -17.80 10.22
N VAL A 222 20.82 -16.63 9.57
CA VAL A 222 19.52 -16.13 9.10
C VAL A 222 19.14 -16.85 7.81
N ILE A 223 18.03 -17.59 7.87
CA ILE A 223 17.48 -18.29 6.70
C ILE A 223 16.77 -17.28 5.81
N MET A 224 17.26 -17.17 4.57
CA MET A 224 16.59 -16.45 3.50
C MET A 224 15.77 -17.40 2.64
N TYR A 225 14.62 -16.95 2.16
CA TYR A 225 13.76 -17.70 1.25
C TYR A 225 13.26 -16.80 0.12
N ASP A 226 13.01 -17.41 -1.02
CA ASP A 226 12.49 -16.69 -2.19
C ASP A 226 11.06 -16.20 -1.95
N VAL A 227 10.73 -15.03 -2.50
CA VAL A 227 9.38 -14.48 -2.45
C VAL A 227 8.70 -14.65 -3.79
N TYR A 228 7.52 -15.25 -3.77
CA TYR A 228 6.73 -15.51 -4.97
C TYR A 228 5.37 -14.84 -4.88
N ALA A 229 4.91 -14.32 -6.02
CA ALA A 229 3.50 -14.04 -6.23
C ALA A 229 2.79 -15.29 -6.75
N SER A 230 1.50 -15.40 -6.44
CA SER A 230 0.66 -16.47 -6.96
C SER A 230 -0.26 -15.93 -8.05
N GLU A 231 -0.15 -16.49 -9.24
CA GLU A 231 -1.13 -16.33 -10.31
C GLU A 231 -2.18 -17.43 -10.19
N VAL A 232 -3.47 -17.06 -10.13
CA VAL A 232 -4.59 -18.00 -10.17
C VAL A 232 -5.37 -17.74 -11.44
N SER A 233 -5.25 -18.63 -12.41
CA SER A 233 -5.98 -18.55 -13.68
C SER A 233 -6.94 -19.73 -13.83
N ALA A 234 -7.62 -19.89 -14.96
CA ALA A 234 -8.41 -21.09 -15.16
C ALA A 234 -7.56 -22.37 -15.33
N GLU A 235 -6.32 -22.22 -15.78
CA GLU A 235 -5.38 -23.30 -16.09
C GLU A 235 -4.70 -23.87 -14.84
N GLY A 236 -4.76 -23.15 -13.71
CA GLY A 236 -4.16 -23.63 -12.46
C GLY A 236 -3.74 -22.51 -11.52
N LYS A 237 -2.91 -22.86 -10.54
CA LYS A 237 -2.18 -21.91 -9.70
C LYS A 237 -0.73 -21.98 -10.14
N LYS A 238 -0.14 -20.85 -10.50
CA LYS A 238 1.27 -20.75 -10.90
C LYS A 238 2.00 -19.84 -9.92
N SER A 239 3.17 -20.27 -9.50
CA SER A 239 4.10 -19.42 -8.76
C SER A 239 4.87 -18.57 -9.78
N ILE A 240 4.88 -17.26 -9.60
CA ILE A 240 5.65 -16.31 -10.40
C ILE A 240 6.54 -15.48 -9.48
N GLU A 241 7.67 -15.00 -9.99
CA GLU A 241 8.55 -14.11 -9.24
C GLU A 241 7.77 -12.83 -8.86
N LEU A 242 7.86 -12.39 -7.59
CA LEU A 242 7.17 -11.19 -7.13
C LEU A 242 7.74 -9.96 -7.89
N PRO A 243 6.92 -9.22 -8.65
CA PRO A 243 7.41 -8.09 -9.44
C PRO A 243 7.61 -6.86 -8.54
N LEU A 244 8.67 -6.82 -7.74
CA LEU A 244 9.06 -5.61 -7.02
C LEU A 244 9.80 -4.66 -7.96
N SER A 245 9.45 -3.38 -7.93
CA SER A 245 10.08 -2.33 -8.73
C SER A 245 10.69 -1.27 -7.81
N GLY A 246 11.93 -0.90 -8.06
CA GLY A 246 12.56 0.31 -7.54
C GLY A 246 12.51 1.45 -8.54
N PHE A 247 13.15 2.57 -8.19
CA PHE A 247 13.19 3.81 -8.99
C PHE A 247 13.68 3.60 -10.44
N GLY A 248 14.65 2.71 -10.66
CA GLY A 248 15.25 2.45 -11.97
C GLY A 248 14.70 1.21 -12.70
N GLY A 249 13.77 0.46 -12.09
CA GLY A 249 13.15 -0.71 -12.72
C GLY A 249 12.94 -1.88 -11.77
N LYS A 250 12.97 -3.10 -12.32
CA LYS A 250 12.71 -4.33 -11.54
C LYS A 250 13.85 -4.64 -10.57
N VAL A 251 13.51 -4.98 -9.34
CA VAL A 251 14.43 -5.59 -8.37
C VAL A 251 14.53 -7.08 -8.69
N ASN A 252 15.74 -7.57 -8.95
CA ASN A 252 15.99 -8.99 -9.22
C ASN A 252 16.36 -9.74 -7.94
N ASN A 253 16.11 -11.05 -7.91
CA ASN A 253 16.50 -11.95 -6.81
C ASN A 253 15.97 -11.52 -5.43
N LEU A 254 14.76 -10.97 -5.39
CA LEU A 254 14.15 -10.56 -4.14
C LEU A 254 13.90 -11.78 -3.25
N ARG A 255 14.51 -11.75 -2.06
CA ARG A 255 14.30 -12.74 -1.02
C ARG A 255 13.64 -12.09 0.18
N ALA A 256 13.20 -12.91 1.14
CA ALA A 256 12.78 -12.47 2.45
C ALA A 256 13.48 -13.30 3.53
N CYS A 257 13.48 -12.78 4.75
CA CYS A 257 13.96 -13.49 5.92
C CYS A 257 13.12 -13.09 7.13
N ASP A 258 12.98 -14.01 8.08
CA ASP A 258 12.32 -13.75 9.35
C ASP A 258 13.35 -13.51 10.44
N ILE A 259 13.32 -12.32 11.03
CA ILE A 259 14.20 -11.91 12.11
C ILE A 259 13.47 -12.04 13.44
N GLN A 260 14.01 -12.88 14.33
CA GLN A 260 13.42 -13.16 15.63
C GLN A 260 13.40 -11.94 16.54
N LYS A 261 14.45 -11.12 16.52
CA LYS A 261 14.56 -9.92 17.36
C LYS A 261 15.19 -8.77 16.60
N VAL A 262 14.47 -7.65 16.55
CA VAL A 262 14.97 -6.36 16.03
C VAL A 262 14.77 -5.29 17.08
N ASN A 263 15.81 -4.51 17.36
CA ASN A 263 15.68 -3.30 18.17
C ASN A 263 15.96 -2.05 17.33
N ILE A 264 15.10 -1.04 17.47
CA ILE A 264 15.25 0.28 16.85
C ILE A 264 15.12 1.31 17.97
N GLY A 265 16.24 1.85 18.44
CA GLY A 265 16.27 2.67 19.66
C GLY A 265 15.61 1.97 20.85
N SER A 266 14.54 2.57 21.40
CA SER A 266 13.81 2.01 22.54
C SER A 266 12.75 0.96 22.16
N ILE A 267 12.55 0.68 20.87
CA ILE A 267 11.50 -0.21 20.37
C ILE A 267 12.09 -1.59 20.11
N GLN A 268 11.44 -2.63 20.63
CA GLN A 268 11.79 -4.03 20.37
C GLN A 268 10.67 -4.72 19.62
N PHE A 269 11.02 -5.37 18.51
CA PHE A 269 10.14 -6.22 17.73
C PHE A 269 10.54 -7.68 17.87
N THR A 270 9.54 -8.56 17.87
CA THR A 270 9.73 -10.01 17.84
C THR A 270 9.08 -10.59 16.59
N GLY A 271 9.81 -11.41 15.83
CA GLY A 271 9.32 -12.09 14.63
C GLY A 271 8.87 -11.12 13.53
N ARG A 272 9.84 -10.47 12.87
CA ARG A 272 9.57 -9.55 11.75
C ARG A 272 10.19 -10.06 10.47
N THR A 273 9.40 -10.07 9.40
CA THR A 273 9.89 -10.35 8.05
C THR A 273 10.54 -9.11 7.47
N PHE A 274 11.72 -9.26 6.88
CA PHE A 274 12.38 -8.24 6.08
C PHE A 274 12.60 -8.78 4.67
N TYR A 275 12.45 -7.91 3.68
CA TYR A 275 12.90 -8.21 2.33
C TYR A 275 14.41 -8.04 2.22
N VAL A 276 15.05 -8.88 1.42
CA VAL A 276 16.51 -8.90 1.29
C VAL A 276 16.91 -8.44 -0.11
N LEU A 277 17.73 -7.40 -0.15
CA LEU A 277 18.36 -6.88 -1.35
C LEU A 277 19.81 -7.34 -1.41
N ASP A 278 20.30 -7.61 -2.61
CA ASP A 278 21.71 -7.98 -2.79
C ASP A 278 22.63 -6.76 -2.62
N ARG A 279 22.19 -5.58 -3.05
CA ARG A 279 22.95 -4.32 -3.00
C ARG A 279 22.04 -3.10 -2.99
N LEU A 280 22.56 -2.00 -2.45
CA LEU A 280 22.02 -0.65 -2.56
C LEU A 280 23.14 0.31 -2.91
N ALA A 281 22.81 1.46 -3.50
CA ALA A 281 23.78 2.53 -3.65
C ALA A 281 24.18 3.08 -2.27
N ASN A 282 25.47 3.27 -2.04
CA ASN A 282 25.97 3.86 -0.81
C ASN A 282 25.69 5.37 -0.76
N SER A 283 25.51 5.91 0.45
CA SER A 283 25.66 7.36 0.63
C SER A 283 27.14 7.76 0.55
N LYS A 284 27.43 9.07 0.45
CA LYS A 284 28.81 9.57 0.31
C LYS A 284 29.73 9.15 1.46
N SER A 285 29.20 9.05 2.68
CA SER A 285 29.97 8.87 3.93
C SER A 285 29.67 7.56 4.64
N ARG A 286 28.48 6.98 4.40
CA ARG A 286 27.96 5.84 5.16
C ARG A 286 27.29 4.82 4.24
N LYS A 287 27.54 3.56 4.54
CA LYS A 287 26.88 2.44 3.87
C LYS A 287 25.43 2.32 4.35
N ILE A 288 24.49 2.14 3.42
CA ILE A 288 23.10 1.83 3.74
C ILE A 288 23.00 0.31 3.79
N GLU A 289 22.70 -0.25 4.96
CA GLU A 289 22.60 -1.70 5.18
C GLU A 289 21.15 -2.16 5.37
N ALA A 290 20.25 -1.22 5.65
CA ALA A 290 18.84 -1.49 5.88
C ALA A 290 17.97 -0.27 5.50
N ILE A 291 16.70 -0.54 5.24
CA ILE A 291 15.65 0.47 5.05
C ILE A 291 14.52 0.13 6.03
N ILE A 292 14.13 1.08 6.86
CA ILE A 292 12.94 0.98 7.73
C ILE A 292 11.78 1.64 7.01
N GLY A 293 10.86 0.81 6.52
CA GLY A 293 9.70 1.22 5.75
C GLY A 293 8.42 1.38 6.58
N MET A 294 7.34 1.63 5.85
CA MET A 294 6.00 1.90 6.38
C MET A 294 5.35 0.70 7.07
N ASP A 295 5.73 -0.52 6.73
CA ASP A 295 5.37 -1.75 7.45
C ASP A 295 5.73 -1.69 8.95
N ILE A 296 6.83 -1.01 9.30
CA ILE A 296 7.23 -0.76 10.69
C ILE A 296 6.74 0.61 11.16
N LEU A 297 6.97 1.67 10.37
CA LEU A 297 6.69 3.06 10.79
C LEU A 297 5.20 3.32 11.04
N ALA A 298 4.32 2.68 10.27
CA ALA A 298 2.88 2.86 10.41
C ALA A 298 2.28 2.06 11.59
N LEU A 299 3.05 1.26 12.34
CA LEU A 299 2.53 0.49 13.48
C LEU A 299 2.09 1.38 14.65
N ALA A 300 2.48 2.65 14.67
CA ALA A 300 2.00 3.66 15.61
C ALA A 300 0.67 4.30 15.14
N ASP A 301 0.02 5.09 16.00
CA ASP A 301 -1.06 5.99 15.56
C ASP A 301 -0.48 7.30 15.02
N PHE A 302 0.64 7.74 15.61
CA PHE A 302 1.38 8.93 15.24
C PHE A 302 2.86 8.61 15.04
N LEU A 303 3.44 9.23 14.01
CA LEU A 303 4.86 9.19 13.71
C LEU A 303 5.39 10.60 13.62
N TYR A 304 6.27 10.98 14.55
CA TYR A 304 6.86 12.31 14.60
C TYR A 304 8.34 12.24 14.25
N PHE A 305 8.78 13.09 13.32
CA PHE A 305 10.18 13.32 12.99
C PHE A 305 10.58 14.74 13.36
N GLU A 306 11.60 14.89 14.20
CA GLU A 306 12.36 16.13 14.33
C GLU A 306 13.45 16.12 13.27
N ILE A 307 13.38 17.07 12.33
CA ILE A 307 14.32 17.15 11.22
C ILE A 307 15.67 17.66 11.76
N PRO A 308 16.77 16.89 11.59
CA PRO A 308 18.12 17.32 11.97
C PRO A 308 18.49 18.68 11.35
N LYS A 309 19.11 19.59 12.14
CA LYS A 309 19.64 20.88 11.68
C LYS A 309 21.00 21.17 12.30
N ASP A 310 21.90 21.82 11.55
CA ASP A 310 23.20 22.34 12.04
C ASP A 310 24.01 21.30 12.85
N ASP A 311 24.26 20.13 12.26
CA ASP A 311 25.00 19.00 12.87
C ASP A 311 24.36 18.39 14.14
N LYS A 312 23.10 18.73 14.45
CA LYS A 312 22.35 18.10 15.55
C LYS A 312 21.59 16.89 15.08
N ASN A 313 21.57 15.85 15.91
CA ASN A 313 20.72 14.68 15.72
C ASN A 313 19.25 15.08 15.83
N GLY A 314 18.43 14.50 14.96
CA GLY A 314 16.99 14.51 15.06
C GLY A 314 16.50 13.31 15.87
N LYS A 315 15.17 13.19 15.96
CA LYS A 315 14.52 12.03 16.58
C LYS A 315 13.31 11.60 15.77
N CYS A 316 13.05 10.30 15.78
CA CYS A 316 11.82 9.71 15.31
C CYS A 316 11.08 9.10 16.50
N LEU A 317 9.80 9.45 16.66
CA LEU A 317 8.94 8.97 17.74
C LEU A 317 7.72 8.28 17.14
N LEU A 318 7.44 7.09 17.66
CA LEU A 318 6.26 6.30 17.38
C LEU A 318 5.39 6.36 18.63
N SER A 319 4.15 6.83 18.49
CA SER A 319 3.29 7.16 19.64
C SER A 319 1.82 6.86 19.39
N LYS A 320 1.06 6.67 20.47
CA LYS A 320 -0.43 6.64 20.44
C LYS A 320 -1.05 8.02 20.52
N ASN A 321 -0.28 9.00 20.97
CA ASN A 321 -0.70 10.39 21.15
C ASN A 321 0.13 11.32 20.27
N SER A 322 -0.49 12.37 19.76
CA SER A 322 0.23 13.45 19.07
C SER A 322 1.24 14.11 20.01
N ALA A 323 2.34 14.58 19.43
CA ALA A 323 3.33 15.43 20.09
C ALA A 323 2.80 16.86 20.40
N GLY A 324 1.59 17.20 19.99
CA GLY A 324 0.84 18.39 20.44
C GLY A 324 1.28 19.71 19.82
N LYS A 325 2.15 19.69 18.81
CA LYS A 325 2.50 20.87 18.00
C LYS A 325 1.97 20.70 16.59
N HIS A 326 0.80 21.28 16.35
CA HIS A 326 0.15 21.18 15.05
C HIS A 326 0.41 22.45 14.24
N GLY A 327 1.33 22.34 13.29
CA GLY A 327 1.46 23.25 12.16
C GLY A 327 0.34 23.02 11.15
N LEU A 328 0.62 23.26 9.87
CA LEU A 328 -0.38 23.03 8.83
C LEU A 328 -0.73 21.55 8.72
N ALA A 329 -2.00 21.21 8.89
CA ALA A 329 -2.52 19.87 8.61
C ALA A 329 -2.78 19.71 7.11
N VAL A 330 -2.13 18.72 6.51
CA VAL A 330 -2.25 18.36 5.10
C VAL A 330 -2.86 16.96 5.01
N PRO A 331 -4.01 16.78 4.35
CA PRO A 331 -4.56 15.44 4.14
C PRO A 331 -3.64 14.64 3.23
N PHE A 332 -3.50 13.36 3.53
CA PHE A 332 -2.78 12.40 2.70
C PHE A 332 -3.66 11.19 2.38
N SER A 333 -3.29 10.48 1.32
CA SER A 333 -3.82 9.16 1.02
C SER A 333 -2.76 8.08 1.24
N LEU A 334 -3.18 6.91 1.71
CA LEU A 334 -2.31 5.74 1.81
C LEU A 334 -2.67 4.76 0.69
N SER A 335 -1.72 4.48 -0.19
CA SER A 335 -1.90 3.55 -1.31
C SER A 335 -0.66 2.68 -1.43
N HIS A 336 -0.83 1.35 -1.44
CA HIS A 336 0.23 0.34 -1.37
C HIS A 336 1.26 0.58 -0.26
N GLY A 337 0.80 1.04 0.91
CA GLY A 337 1.71 1.34 2.04
C GLY A 337 2.53 2.62 1.86
N HIS A 338 2.26 3.42 0.83
CA HIS A 338 2.92 4.69 0.57
C HIS A 338 2.01 5.89 0.86
N ILE A 339 2.60 6.98 1.34
CA ILE A 339 1.92 8.25 1.62
C ILE A 339 1.92 9.12 0.36
N PHE A 340 0.74 9.53 -0.09
CA PHE A 340 0.56 10.46 -1.19
C PHE A 340 -0.05 11.79 -0.73
N LEU A 341 0.53 12.89 -1.21
CA LEU A 341 0.06 14.26 -0.98
C LEU A 341 -0.48 14.85 -2.28
N ASN A 342 -1.56 15.62 -2.16
CA ASN A 342 -2.11 16.38 -3.28
C ASN A 342 -1.33 17.68 -3.45
N GLY A 343 -0.98 17.99 -4.70
CA GLY A 343 -0.46 19.28 -5.09
C GLY A 343 -1.10 19.82 -6.36
N VAL A 344 -0.76 21.06 -6.71
CA VAL A 344 -1.27 21.75 -7.89
C VAL A 344 -0.15 22.55 -8.55
N HIS A 345 -0.10 22.51 -9.87
CA HIS A 345 0.74 23.38 -10.69
C HIS A 345 -0.06 23.86 -11.91
N ASN A 346 -0.18 25.18 -12.11
CA ASN A 346 -0.99 25.76 -13.20
C ASN A 346 -2.40 25.16 -13.30
N ASP A 347 -3.10 25.06 -12.16
CA ASP A 347 -4.45 24.46 -12.02
C ASP A 347 -4.55 22.96 -12.36
N LYS A 348 -3.43 22.29 -12.68
CA LYS A 348 -3.38 20.84 -12.83
C LYS A 348 -3.04 20.17 -11.51
N GLU A 349 -3.83 19.15 -11.15
CA GLU A 349 -3.55 18.33 -9.98
C GLU A 349 -2.31 17.46 -10.17
N LEU A 350 -1.54 17.35 -9.09
CA LEU A 350 -0.38 16.49 -8.95
C LEU A 350 -0.54 15.61 -7.72
N LYS A 351 0.03 14.40 -7.78
CA LYS A 351 0.12 13.49 -6.64
C LYS A 351 1.60 13.27 -6.32
N PHE A 352 1.98 13.52 -5.08
CA PHE A 352 3.36 13.42 -4.64
C PHE A 352 3.54 12.27 -3.65
N LEU A 353 4.41 11.32 -3.96
CA LEU A 353 4.91 10.36 -2.98
C LEU A 353 5.82 11.09 -1.99
N LEU A 354 5.54 10.96 -0.68
CA LEU A 354 6.43 11.47 0.36
C LEU A 354 7.50 10.42 0.68
N ASP A 355 8.77 10.76 0.46
CA ASP A 355 9.86 9.78 0.48
C ASP A 355 11.08 10.33 1.23
N THR A 356 11.30 9.85 2.45
CA THR A 356 12.49 10.20 3.25
C THR A 356 13.73 9.36 2.88
N GLY A 357 13.56 8.30 2.08
CA GLY A 357 14.64 7.52 1.49
C GLY A 357 15.22 8.13 0.22
N SER A 358 14.63 9.22 -0.30
CA SER A 358 15.16 9.95 -1.45
C SER A 358 15.79 11.29 -1.04
N PRO A 359 17.08 11.52 -1.35
CA PRO A 359 17.72 12.84 -1.14
C PRO A 359 17.11 13.98 -1.95
N LEU A 360 16.45 13.67 -3.06
CA LEU A 360 16.01 14.63 -4.08
C LEU A 360 14.50 14.52 -4.31
N SER A 361 13.93 15.61 -4.82
CA SER A 361 12.55 15.61 -5.30
C SER A 361 12.52 15.48 -6.81
N PHE A 362 11.56 14.70 -7.32
CA PHE A 362 11.51 14.35 -8.73
C PHE A 362 10.13 14.57 -9.37
N LEU A 363 10.16 14.84 -10.67
CA LEU A 363 9.00 14.91 -11.57
C LEU A 363 9.34 14.18 -12.88
N SER A 364 8.34 13.94 -13.74
CA SER A 364 8.60 13.32 -15.05
C SER A 364 9.08 14.35 -16.09
N GLU A 365 9.89 13.90 -17.06
CA GLU A 365 10.26 14.75 -18.20
C GLU A 365 9.04 15.15 -19.05
N ILE A 366 7.96 14.34 -19.04
CA ILE A 366 6.68 14.69 -19.66
C ILE A 366 6.11 15.95 -19.00
N PHE A 367 6.08 15.99 -17.66
CA PHE A 367 5.64 17.16 -16.91
C PHE A 367 6.47 18.41 -17.24
N ALA A 368 7.79 18.27 -17.33
CA ALA A 368 8.67 19.38 -17.72
C ALA A 368 8.33 19.92 -19.12
N SER A 369 8.14 19.01 -20.08
CA SER A 369 7.82 19.36 -21.46
C SER A 369 6.46 20.05 -21.58
N GLU A 370 5.42 19.51 -20.94
CA GLU A 370 4.06 20.08 -20.97
C GLU A 370 4.01 21.49 -20.35
N ASN A 371 4.80 21.74 -19.31
CA ASN A 371 4.84 23.01 -18.60
C ASN A 371 5.98 23.93 -19.06
N LYS A 372 6.67 23.58 -20.15
CA LYS A 372 7.76 24.37 -20.76
C LYS A 372 8.87 24.74 -19.77
N ILE A 373 9.17 23.84 -18.84
CA ILE A 373 10.24 24.01 -17.86
C ILE A 373 11.59 23.81 -18.55
N ALA A 374 12.47 24.80 -18.43
CA ALA A 374 13.84 24.68 -18.91
C ALA A 374 14.60 23.69 -18.03
N VAL A 375 15.22 22.69 -18.65
CA VAL A 375 15.97 21.64 -17.97
C VAL A 375 17.38 21.53 -18.54
N ASN A 376 18.34 21.25 -17.66
CA ASN A 376 19.74 20.96 -17.99
C ASN A 376 20.10 19.53 -17.59
N ASP A 377 21.27 19.05 -17.98
CA ASP A 377 21.78 17.76 -17.49
C ASP A 377 21.86 17.75 -15.96
N GLY A 378 21.30 16.70 -15.36
CA GLY A 378 21.27 16.48 -13.93
C GLY A 378 22.37 15.53 -13.49
N ILE A 379 22.07 14.71 -12.49
CA ILE A 379 22.97 13.68 -11.96
C ILE A 379 22.46 12.28 -12.31
N THR A 380 23.29 11.26 -12.13
CA THR A 380 22.83 9.88 -12.12
C THR A 380 22.43 9.50 -10.70
N VAL A 381 21.21 8.97 -10.54
CA VAL A 381 20.68 8.46 -9.28
C VAL A 381 20.43 6.96 -9.37
N TYR A 382 20.19 6.32 -8.23
CA TYR A 382 20.00 4.88 -8.12
C TYR A 382 18.84 4.60 -7.16
N GLY A 383 17.97 3.67 -7.52
CA GLY A 383 16.91 3.16 -6.63
C GLY A 383 17.31 1.89 -5.89
N ALA A 384 16.31 1.26 -5.25
CA ALA A 384 16.45 -0.05 -4.62
C ALA A 384 16.87 -1.17 -5.60
N ASP A 385 16.54 -1.02 -6.88
CA ASP A 385 16.94 -1.92 -7.96
C ASP A 385 18.40 -1.73 -8.41
N SER A 386 19.08 -0.68 -7.90
CA SER A 386 20.46 -0.32 -8.22
C SER A 386 20.75 -0.04 -9.70
N ASN A 387 19.73 0.14 -10.55
CA ASN A 387 19.95 0.58 -11.92
C ASN A 387 20.20 2.10 -11.96
N PRO A 388 21.16 2.57 -12.75
CA PRO A 388 21.44 4.00 -12.89
C PRO A 388 20.33 4.68 -13.69
N VAL A 389 19.77 5.76 -13.13
CA VAL A 389 18.81 6.62 -13.81
C VAL A 389 19.44 7.98 -14.03
N LYS A 390 19.59 8.36 -15.30
CA LYS A 390 20.02 9.71 -15.67
C LYS A 390 18.86 10.67 -15.45
N THR A 391 19.17 11.81 -14.84
CA THR A 391 18.19 12.87 -14.59
C THR A 391 18.54 14.12 -15.36
N LYS A 392 17.53 14.96 -15.56
CA LYS A 392 17.69 16.37 -15.88
C LYS A 392 17.37 17.19 -14.63
N LYS A 393 17.80 18.44 -14.60
CA LYS A 393 17.56 19.36 -13.48
C LYS A 393 16.94 20.64 -14.00
N GLY A 394 15.91 21.14 -13.31
CA GLY A 394 15.23 22.38 -13.65
C GLY A 394 14.53 22.99 -12.45
N VAL A 395 14.05 24.21 -12.61
CA VAL A 395 13.36 24.96 -11.56
C VAL A 395 11.89 25.09 -11.95
N VAL A 396 11.01 24.69 -11.03
CA VAL A 396 9.57 24.89 -11.16
C VAL A 396 9.20 26.16 -10.42
N SER A 397 8.62 27.12 -11.12
CA SER A 397 8.34 28.45 -10.58
C SER A 397 7.38 28.43 -9.40
N GLU A 398 6.39 27.54 -9.41
CA GLU A 398 5.39 27.42 -8.35
C GLU A 398 4.83 25.99 -8.29
N ILE A 399 4.85 25.34 -7.13
CA ILE A 399 4.04 24.15 -6.84
C ILE A 399 3.33 24.35 -5.52
N LYS A 400 2.02 24.14 -5.50
CA LYS A 400 1.23 24.18 -4.28
C LYS A 400 1.09 22.78 -3.72
N ILE A 401 1.37 22.59 -2.44
CA ILE A 401 1.10 21.36 -1.71
C ILE A 401 0.23 21.75 -0.51
N ALA A 402 -1.07 21.44 -0.62
CA ALA A 402 -2.10 22.03 0.22
C ALA A 402 -1.99 23.57 0.30
N ARG A 403 -1.57 24.13 1.44
CA ARG A 403 -1.41 25.58 1.62
C ARG A 403 0.05 26.06 1.51
N HIS A 404 1.01 25.15 1.29
CA HIS A 404 2.40 25.52 1.07
C HIS A 404 2.62 25.87 -0.38
N ASN A 405 3.11 27.09 -0.63
CA ASN A 405 3.60 27.49 -1.93
C ASN A 405 5.10 27.24 -2.01
N LEU A 406 5.51 26.35 -2.90
CA LEU A 406 6.90 26.09 -3.21
C LEU A 406 7.25 26.92 -4.44
N GLU A 407 7.86 28.08 -4.20
CA GLU A 407 8.32 28.98 -5.26
C GLU A 407 9.74 28.64 -5.68
N ASP A 408 10.03 28.77 -6.98
CA ASP A 408 11.35 28.57 -7.58
C ASP A 408 12.08 27.31 -7.07
N THR A 409 11.34 26.21 -6.97
CA THR A 409 11.84 24.97 -6.37
C THR A 409 12.53 24.10 -7.41
N GLU A 410 13.71 23.63 -7.05
CA GLU A 410 14.49 22.72 -7.88
C GLU A 410 13.92 21.31 -7.86
N PHE A 411 13.71 20.75 -9.05
CA PHE A 411 13.33 19.36 -9.25
C PHE A 411 14.28 18.66 -10.21
N TYR A 412 14.40 17.35 -10.01
CA TYR A 412 15.05 16.46 -10.95
C TYR A 412 13.99 15.76 -11.81
N PHE A 413 14.25 15.69 -13.12
CA PHE A 413 13.32 15.13 -14.09
C PHE A 413 13.89 13.84 -14.64
N VAL A 414 13.05 12.81 -14.71
CA VAL A 414 13.44 11.50 -15.26
C VAL A 414 12.56 11.11 -16.44
N ASN A 415 13.15 10.32 -17.35
CA ASN A 415 12.43 9.80 -18.50
C ASN A 415 11.50 8.66 -18.05
N GLY A 416 10.19 8.85 -18.24
CA GLY A 416 9.15 8.05 -17.59
C GLY A 416 8.77 8.59 -16.21
N SER A 417 7.67 8.10 -15.64
CA SER A 417 7.32 8.44 -14.25
C SER A 417 7.84 7.40 -13.29
N ILE A 418 8.46 7.87 -12.22
CA ILE A 418 8.82 7.08 -11.03
C ILE A 418 7.58 6.39 -10.46
N LEU A 419 6.42 7.02 -10.66
CA LEU A 419 5.13 6.60 -10.18
C LEU A 419 4.22 6.06 -11.29
N ALA A 420 4.77 5.66 -12.44
CA ALA A 420 3.99 5.02 -13.51
C ALA A 420 3.26 3.77 -13.00
N ASN A 421 3.87 3.03 -12.07
CA ASN A 421 3.26 1.87 -11.42
C ASN A 421 2.01 2.21 -10.59
N TYR A 422 1.80 3.50 -10.27
CA TYR A 422 0.62 4.03 -9.59
C TYR A 422 -0.35 4.74 -10.55
N GLY A 423 -0.17 4.55 -11.86
CA GLY A 423 -0.98 5.23 -12.88
C GLY A 423 -0.76 6.73 -12.98
N LEU A 424 0.39 7.24 -12.50
CA LEU A 424 0.73 8.66 -12.41
C LEU A 424 1.85 9.04 -13.39
N GLU A 425 1.68 8.74 -14.69
CA GLU A 425 2.76 8.91 -15.68
C GLU A 425 3.17 10.36 -15.96
N SER A 426 2.23 11.30 -15.92
CA SER A 426 2.48 12.72 -16.23
C SER A 426 2.19 13.67 -15.06
N ASN A 427 1.45 13.20 -14.05
CA ASN A 427 0.98 13.99 -12.91
C ASN A 427 1.48 13.45 -11.55
N GLY A 428 2.46 12.55 -11.56
CA GLY A 428 3.13 12.04 -10.37
C GLY A 428 4.45 12.74 -10.10
N GLY A 429 4.75 12.95 -8.82
CA GLY A 429 6.05 13.41 -8.35
C GLY A 429 6.50 12.71 -7.07
N LEU A 430 7.76 12.87 -6.72
CA LEU A 430 8.34 12.39 -5.47
C LEU A 430 8.89 13.59 -4.70
N LEU A 431 8.58 13.67 -3.41
CA LEU A 431 9.11 14.68 -2.50
C LEU A 431 10.13 14.02 -1.59
N GLY A 432 11.40 14.34 -1.84
CA GLY A 432 12.53 13.83 -1.08
C GLY A 432 12.80 14.59 0.21
N THR A 433 13.91 14.25 0.87
CA THR A 433 14.41 14.98 2.03
C THR A 433 14.78 16.43 1.71
N SER A 434 15.07 16.77 0.45
CA SER A 434 15.27 18.15 0.00
C SER A 434 14.05 19.04 0.28
N PHE A 435 12.84 18.51 0.12
CA PHE A 435 11.60 19.20 0.47
C PHE A 435 11.42 19.25 1.99
N LEU A 436 11.64 18.11 2.66
CA LEU A 436 11.44 17.98 4.11
C LEU A 436 12.39 18.85 4.94
N ALA A 437 13.58 19.15 4.42
CA ALA A 437 14.58 20.00 5.06
C ALA A 437 14.08 21.45 5.31
N SER A 438 13.01 21.87 4.61
CA SER A 438 12.39 23.19 4.84
C SER A 438 11.60 23.27 6.16
N PHE A 439 11.28 22.13 6.79
CA PHE A 439 10.52 22.06 8.03
C PHE A 439 11.42 21.80 9.24
N ALA A 440 10.98 22.18 10.43
CA ALA A 440 11.62 21.79 11.68
C ALA A 440 11.20 20.38 12.13
N SER A 441 9.95 20.01 11.84
CA SER A 441 9.44 18.67 12.14
C SER A 441 8.26 18.29 11.24
N ILE A 442 8.03 16.99 11.13
CA ILE A 442 6.82 16.43 10.53
C ILE A 442 6.14 15.47 11.52
N GLU A 443 4.81 15.48 11.56
CA GLU A 443 4.03 14.48 12.29
C GLU A 443 2.99 13.85 11.36
N VAL A 444 3.01 12.54 11.21
CA VAL A 444 2.03 11.77 10.45
C VAL A 444 0.99 11.20 11.43
N ASP A 445 -0.26 11.62 11.30
CA ASP A 445 -1.42 11.07 12.00
C ASP A 445 -2.10 10.02 11.11
N PHE A 446 -1.81 8.74 11.37
CA PHE A 446 -2.39 7.62 10.62
C PHE A 446 -3.85 7.35 10.94
N ARG A 447 -4.41 7.95 12.01
CA ARG A 447 -5.83 7.76 12.36
C ARG A 447 -6.71 8.65 11.51
N ASN A 448 -6.27 9.88 11.28
CA ASN A 448 -7.00 10.89 10.53
C ASN A 448 -6.49 11.10 9.10
N ASN A 449 -5.42 10.39 8.71
CA ASN A 449 -4.72 10.56 7.44
C ASN A 449 -4.29 12.03 7.20
N LEU A 450 -3.63 12.60 8.21
CA LEU A 450 -3.11 13.98 8.17
C LEU A 450 -1.59 13.99 8.37
N ILE A 451 -0.91 14.93 7.74
CA ILE A 451 0.49 15.28 8.04
C ILE A 451 0.53 16.71 8.54
N HIS A 452 1.20 16.92 9.67
CA HIS A 452 1.51 18.25 10.19
C HIS A 452 2.95 18.62 9.84
N PHE A 453 3.10 19.64 9.00
CA PHE A 453 4.40 20.25 8.71
C PHE A 453 4.60 21.47 9.62
N ASN A 454 5.72 21.52 10.34
CA ASN A 454 6.02 22.51 11.39
C ASN A 454 7.30 23.28 11.15
#